data_AF-A0AAV4ZC56-F1
#
_entry.id   AF-A0AAV4ZC56-F1
#
_cell.length_a   1.000
_cell.length_b   1.000
_cell.length_c   1.000
_cell.angle_alpha   90.00
_cell.angle_beta   90.00
_cell.angle_gamma   90.00
#
_symmetry.space_group_name_H-M   'P 1'
#
loop_
_entity.id
_entity.type
_entity.pdbx_description
1 polymer ?
#
loop_
_entity_poly.entity_id
_entity_poly.type
_entity_poly.pdbx_seq_one_letter_code
_entity_poly.pdbx_strand_id
1 'polypeptide(L)'
;MVHEEAETIGVEFAAVPNHIAAGRRSAIEALGLGLTALVPSERACRQQGRRHKPLLEVGRQLALQARRWVPGRDLVPVGDGGFSALRFLDAMRRSHVTAITRLRLDAALYDPAPPRPPGTIGRPRTKGVRRPTLAQTLKLLSG
;
A
#
# COMPACT_ATOMS: atom_id res chain seq x y z
N MET A 1 2.38 23.14 26.45
CA MET A 1 1.40 23.01 25.35
C MET A 1 2.15 22.34 24.20
N VAL A 2 2.17 21.00 24.19
CA VAL A 2 2.99 20.21 23.28
C VAL A 2 2.20 20.00 22.00
N HIS A 3 2.72 20.48 20.87
CA HIS A 3 2.18 20.15 19.55
C HIS A 3 2.31 18.64 19.37
N GLU A 4 1.20 17.93 19.54
CA GLU A 4 1.09 16.49 19.43
C GLU A 4 1.15 16.15 17.93
N GLU A 5 2.27 15.56 17.49
CA GLU A 5 2.44 15.09 16.11
C GLU A 5 1.39 14.00 15.82
N ALA A 6 0.24 14.43 15.32
CA ALA A 6 -0.78 13.58 14.72
C ALA A 6 -0.46 13.50 13.23
N GLU A 7 -0.10 12.31 12.77
CA GLU A 7 0.03 12.07 11.33
C GLU A 7 -1.40 11.95 10.77
N THR A 8 -1.80 12.93 9.98
CA THR A 8 -3.10 12.90 9.30
C THR A 8 -2.97 11.99 8.10
N ILE A 9 -3.73 10.89 8.06
CA ILE A 9 -3.87 10.12 6.84
C ILE A 9 -5.09 10.65 6.10
N GLY A 10 -4.85 11.37 5.00
CA GLY A 10 -5.81 11.44 3.91
C GLY A 10 -5.59 10.23 3.01
N VAL A 11 -6.52 9.27 3.00
CA VAL A 11 -6.53 8.27 1.92
C VAL A 11 -7.56 8.78 0.92
N GLU A 12 -7.08 9.34 -0.18
CA GLU A 12 -7.96 9.64 -1.30
C GLU A 12 -8.28 8.34 -2.02
N PHE A 13 -9.58 8.07 -2.15
CA PHE A 13 -10.09 6.91 -2.83
C PHE A 13 -10.67 7.35 -4.18
N ALA A 14 -10.04 6.92 -5.27
CA ALA A 14 -10.70 6.92 -6.57
C ALA A 14 -11.49 5.62 -6.70
N ALA A 15 -12.82 5.72 -6.77
CA ALA A 15 -13.69 4.62 -7.15
C ALA A 15 -13.93 4.68 -8.65
N VAL A 16 -13.39 3.73 -9.41
CA VAL A 16 -13.52 3.68 -10.87
C VAL A 16 -14.58 2.64 -11.25
N PRO A 17 -15.47 2.92 -12.23
CA PRO A 17 -16.40 1.92 -12.76
C PRO A 17 -15.68 0.67 -13.26
N ASN A 18 -16.27 -0.50 -13.03
CA ASN A 18 -15.69 -1.79 -13.37
C ASN A 18 -15.60 -1.98 -14.90
N HIS A 19 -14.43 -2.36 -15.40
CA HIS A 19 -14.05 -2.25 -16.82
C HIS A 19 -14.46 -3.44 -17.71
N ILE A 20 -15.55 -4.16 -17.40
CA ILE A 20 -16.08 -5.19 -18.32
C ILE A 20 -16.88 -4.57 -19.50
N ALA A 21 -17.27 -3.30 -19.43
CA ALA A 21 -17.92 -2.63 -20.57
C ALA A 21 -17.72 -1.12 -20.57
N ALA A 22 -16.57 -0.61 -21.01
CA ALA A 22 -16.50 0.79 -21.48
C ALA A 22 -15.25 1.01 -22.34
N GLY A 23 -15.48 1.16 -23.65
CA GLY A 23 -14.46 1.65 -24.57
C GLY A 23 -13.94 3.03 -24.16
N ARG A 24 -12.70 3.31 -24.58
CA ARG A 24 -11.94 4.57 -24.52
C ARG A 24 -12.81 5.83 -24.33
N ARG A 25 -13.25 6.10 -23.09
CA ARG A 25 -13.88 7.35 -22.58
C ARG A 25 -14.65 7.13 -21.25
N SER A 26 -14.11 6.37 -20.29
CA SER A 26 -14.64 6.43 -18.92
C SER A 26 -14.05 7.65 -18.22
N ALA A 27 -14.75 8.78 -18.34
CA ALA A 27 -14.53 9.92 -17.46
C ALA A 27 -14.53 9.43 -16.01
N ILE A 28 -13.56 9.91 -15.25
CA ILE A 28 -13.40 9.66 -13.82
C ILE A 28 -14.64 10.25 -13.12
N GLU A 29 -15.73 9.50 -13.06
CA GLU A 29 -16.83 9.78 -12.13
C GLU A 29 -16.39 9.32 -10.74
N ALA A 30 -15.44 10.07 -10.18
CA ALA A 30 -15.07 9.97 -8.79
C ALA A 30 -16.28 10.44 -7.96
N LEU A 31 -17.15 9.49 -7.60
CA LEU A 31 -18.00 9.67 -6.43
C LEU A 31 -17.05 9.81 -5.24
N GLY A 32 -16.78 11.06 -4.84
CA GLY A 32 -15.81 11.43 -3.83
C GLY A 32 -16.20 10.89 -2.46
N LEU A 33 -15.74 9.68 -2.15
CA LEU A 33 -15.71 9.17 -0.79
C LEU A 33 -14.39 9.61 -0.14
N GLY A 34 -14.40 10.80 0.44
CA GLY A 34 -13.29 11.28 1.27
C GLY A 34 -13.32 10.57 2.62
N LEU A 35 -12.28 9.81 2.93
CA LEU A 35 -12.10 9.13 4.21
C LEU A 35 -10.78 9.59 4.82
N THR A 36 -10.89 10.38 5.89
CA THR A 36 -9.74 10.90 6.63
C THR A 36 -9.73 10.29 8.03
N ALA A 37 -8.56 9.83 8.48
CA ALA A 37 -8.37 9.43 9.86
C ALA A 37 -7.14 10.12 10.45
N LEU A 38 -7.30 10.62 11.67
CA LEU A 38 -6.19 11.08 12.49
C LEU A 38 -5.53 9.87 13.13
N VAL A 39 -4.22 9.71 12.91
CA VAL A 39 -3.43 8.66 13.55
C VAL A 39 -2.56 9.30 14.63
N PRO A 40 -2.93 9.15 15.92
CA PRO A 40 -2.10 9.66 17.01
C PRO A 40 -0.78 8.90 17.07
N SER A 41 0.31 9.64 17.33
CA SER A 41 1.63 9.05 17.53
C SER A 41 1.64 8.03 18.68
N GLU A 42 2.67 7.19 18.72
CA GLU A 42 2.83 6.23 19.81
C GLU A 42 2.94 6.91 21.17
N ARG A 43 3.66 8.05 21.22
CA ARG A 43 3.86 8.85 22.43
C ARG A 43 2.54 9.41 22.96
N ALA A 44 1.75 10.01 22.07
CA ALA A 44 0.40 10.49 22.32
C ALA A 44 -0.50 9.42 22.94
N CYS A 45 -0.57 8.25 22.29
CA CYS A 45 -1.36 7.13 22.78
C CYS A 45 -0.92 6.67 24.17
N ARG A 46 0.40 6.57 24.41
CA ARG A 46 0.95 6.12 25.69
C ARG A 46 0.63 7.08 26.82
N GLN A 47 0.72 8.38 26.59
CA GLN A 47 0.36 9.42 27.57
C GLN A 47 -1.13 9.35 27.94
N GLN A 48 -1.99 9.01 26.99
CA GLN A 48 -3.43 8.85 27.19
C GLN A 48 -3.82 7.44 27.69
N GLY A 49 -2.86 6.54 27.96
CA GLY A 49 -3.15 5.16 28.37
C GLY A 49 -3.83 4.30 27.28
N ARG A 50 -3.76 4.73 26.01
CA ARG A 50 -4.40 4.06 24.87
C ARG A 50 -3.41 3.17 24.13
N ARG A 51 -3.91 2.08 23.55
CA ARG A 51 -3.12 1.22 22.66
C ARG A 51 -2.81 1.98 21.35
N HIS A 52 -1.52 2.16 21.05
CA HIS A 52 -1.11 2.72 19.77
C HIS A 52 -1.40 1.78 18.61
N LYS A 53 -1.82 2.36 17.48
CA LYS A 53 -2.08 1.64 16.25
C LYS A 53 -1.21 2.22 15.14
N PRO A 54 -0.36 1.40 14.50
CA PRO A 54 0.51 1.86 13.42
C PRO A 54 -0.29 2.43 12.25
N LEU A 55 0.29 3.41 11.56
CA LEU A 55 -0.26 4.08 10.37
C LEU A 55 -0.80 3.08 9.33
N LEU A 56 0.02 2.08 8.99
CA LEU A 56 -0.32 1.03 8.01
C LEU A 56 -1.52 0.17 8.44
N GLU A 57 -1.72 -0.02 9.74
CA GLU A 57 -2.84 -0.79 10.26
C GLU A 57 -4.15 0.02 10.18
N VAL A 58 -4.09 1.32 10.45
CA VAL A 58 -5.23 2.24 10.25
C VAL A 58 -5.56 2.33 8.76
N GLY A 59 -4.57 2.58 7.91
CA GLY A 59 -4.76 2.64 6.45
C GLY A 59 -5.34 1.35 5.90
N ARG A 60 -4.89 0.18 6.39
CA ARG A 60 -5.47 -1.11 5.99
C ARG A 60 -6.95 -1.17 6.34
N GLN A 61 -7.33 -0.76 7.55
CA GLN A 61 -8.74 -0.78 7.95
C GLN A 61 -9.59 0.17 7.12
N LEU A 62 -9.12 1.39 6.85
CA LEU A 62 -9.85 2.34 6.00
C LEU A 62 -10.07 1.78 4.61
N ALA A 63 -9.03 1.24 3.98
CA ALA A 63 -9.14 0.69 2.63
C ALA A 63 -10.08 -0.52 2.57
N LEU A 64 -10.02 -1.42 3.55
CA LEU A 64 -10.94 -2.56 3.61
C LEU A 64 -12.39 -2.14 3.93
N GLN A 65 -12.57 -1.09 4.72
CA GLN A 65 -13.88 -0.53 5.00
C GLN A 65 -14.46 0.13 3.76
N ALA A 66 -13.66 0.93 3.03
CA ALA A 66 -14.04 1.51 1.76
C ALA A 66 -14.42 0.43 0.73
N ARG A 67 -13.65 -0.66 0.63
CA ARG A 67 -13.96 -1.79 -0.25
C ARG A 67 -15.33 -2.41 0.04
N ARG A 68 -15.78 -2.42 1.30
CA ARG A 68 -17.12 -2.90 1.68
C ARG A 68 -18.23 -1.93 1.30
N TRP A 69 -17.97 -0.63 1.30
CA TRP A 69 -18.96 0.40 1.01
C TRP A 69 -19.21 0.61 -0.49
N VAL A 70 -18.21 0.36 -1.34
CA VAL A 70 -18.34 0.44 -2.80
C VAL A 70 -18.16 -0.93 -3.46
N PRO A 71 -19.08 -1.87 -3.23
CA PRO A 71 -19.03 -3.16 -3.91
C PRO A 71 -19.15 -2.95 -5.43
N GLY A 72 -18.44 -3.76 -6.20
CA GLY A 72 -18.50 -3.75 -7.66
C GLY A 72 -17.74 -2.63 -8.36
N ARG A 73 -17.00 -1.77 -7.63
CA ARG A 73 -16.09 -0.78 -8.21
C ARG A 73 -14.63 -1.12 -7.96
N ASP A 74 -13.76 -0.59 -8.81
CA ASP A 74 -12.32 -0.65 -8.60
C ASP A 74 -11.94 0.42 -7.57
N LEU A 75 -11.21 0.00 -6.52
CA LEU A 75 -10.74 0.88 -5.46
C LEU A 75 -9.23 1.09 -5.61
N VAL A 76 -8.82 2.33 -5.80
CA VAL A 76 -7.41 2.69 -6.04
C VAL A 76 -6.92 3.70 -4.98
N PRO A 77 -6.49 3.24 -3.79
CA PRO A 77 -5.88 4.13 -2.81
C PRO A 77 -4.49 4.55 -3.28
N VAL A 78 -4.22 5.85 -3.18
CA VAL A 78 -2.91 6.44 -3.46
C VAL A 78 -2.25 6.84 -2.13
N GLY A 79 -1.04 6.34 -1.90
CA GLY A 79 -0.27 6.63 -0.69
C GLY A 79 1.15 7.07 -1.00
N ASP A 80 1.82 7.65 -0.01
CA ASP A 80 3.24 7.96 -0.10
C ASP A 80 4.15 6.72 0.09
N GLY A 81 5.44 6.94 0.33
CA GLY A 81 6.40 5.85 0.54
C GLY A 81 6.23 5.10 1.86
N GLY A 82 5.56 5.67 2.86
CA GLY A 82 5.22 4.97 4.09
C GLY A 82 4.28 3.78 3.83
N PHE A 83 3.46 3.86 2.77
CA PHE A 83 2.52 2.83 2.37
C PHE A 83 3.13 1.71 1.49
N SER A 84 4.41 1.82 1.08
CA SER A 84 5.06 0.80 0.25
C SER A 84 5.46 -0.48 1.01
N ALA A 85 4.77 -0.79 2.11
CA ALA A 85 5.07 -1.93 2.97
C ALA A 85 4.43 -3.22 2.44
N LEU A 86 5.23 -4.27 2.27
CA LEU A 86 4.77 -5.54 1.67
C LEU A 86 3.54 -6.16 2.35
N ARG A 87 3.45 -6.09 3.69
CA ARG A 87 2.28 -6.60 4.43
C ARG A 87 1.01 -5.81 4.16
N PHE A 88 1.13 -4.49 3.99
CA PHE A 88 0.01 -3.63 3.63
C PHE A 88 -0.43 -3.91 2.20
N LEU A 89 0.51 -3.94 1.26
CA LEU A 89 0.24 -4.19 -0.17
C LEU A 89 -0.34 -5.59 -0.41
N ASP A 90 0.13 -6.64 0.29
CA ASP A 90 -0.46 -7.98 0.18
C ASP A 90 -1.91 -8.02 0.71
N ALA A 91 -2.23 -7.25 1.76
CA ALA A 91 -3.60 -7.15 2.25
C ALA A 91 -4.53 -6.47 1.23
N MET A 92 -4.05 -5.44 0.54
CA MET A 92 -4.79 -4.77 -0.55
C MET A 92 -5.03 -5.75 -1.70
N ARG A 93 -3.97 -6.44 -2.15
CA ARG A 93 -4.04 -7.45 -3.22
C ARG A 93 -5.08 -8.53 -2.93
N ARG A 94 -5.05 -9.11 -1.71
CA ARG A 94 -6.01 -10.16 -1.29
C ARG A 94 -7.45 -9.67 -1.23
N SER A 95 -7.66 -8.36 -1.14
CA SER A 95 -8.98 -7.75 -0.99
C SER A 95 -9.46 -7.09 -2.29
N HIS A 96 -8.81 -7.35 -3.42
CA HIS A 96 -9.10 -6.75 -4.72
C HIS A 96 -9.08 -5.21 -4.66
N VAL A 97 -8.05 -4.66 -4.01
CA VAL A 97 -7.75 -3.23 -3.95
C VAL A 97 -6.40 -2.98 -4.62
N THR A 98 -6.35 -2.03 -5.54
CA THR A 98 -5.14 -1.70 -6.30
C THR A 98 -4.46 -0.49 -5.66
N ALA A 99 -3.43 -0.71 -4.85
CA ALA A 99 -2.72 0.39 -4.21
C ALA A 99 -1.63 0.98 -5.11
N ILE A 100 -1.57 2.30 -5.19
CA ILE A 100 -0.47 3.04 -5.82
C ILE A 100 0.34 3.72 -4.72
N THR A 101 1.64 3.42 -4.65
CA THR A 101 2.53 3.98 -3.62
C THR A 101 3.87 4.36 -4.21
N ARG A 102 4.54 5.35 -3.63
CA ARG A 102 5.92 5.70 -4.02
C ARG A 102 6.90 4.64 -3.51
N LEU A 103 7.62 3.97 -4.40
CA LEU A 103 8.72 3.08 -4.02
C LEU A 103 10.06 3.84 -4.06
N ARG A 104 10.92 3.61 -3.05
CA ARG A 104 12.24 4.23 -3.02
C ARG A 104 13.11 3.74 -4.18
N LEU A 105 13.89 4.63 -4.79
CA LEU A 105 14.74 4.29 -5.93
C LEU A 105 15.88 3.32 -5.57
N ASP A 106 16.28 3.28 -4.30
CA ASP A 106 17.31 2.41 -3.73
C ASP A 106 16.73 1.09 -3.18
N ALA A 107 15.43 0.82 -3.37
CA ALA A 107 14.79 -0.38 -2.88
C ALA A 107 15.52 -1.65 -3.36
N ALA A 108 15.75 -2.58 -2.43
CA ALA A 108 16.35 -3.87 -2.74
C ALA A 108 15.31 -4.78 -3.40
N LEU A 109 15.35 -4.82 -4.73
CA LEU A 109 14.51 -5.68 -5.56
C LEU A 109 15.14 -7.07 -5.71
N TYR A 110 14.30 -8.10 -5.73
CA TYR A 110 14.71 -9.49 -5.87
C TYR A 110 13.74 -10.22 -6.80
N ASP A 111 14.25 -11.20 -7.53
CA ASP A 111 13.41 -12.16 -8.22
C ASP A 111 12.63 -13.03 -7.21
N PRO A 112 11.53 -13.68 -7.63
CA PRO A 112 10.88 -14.69 -6.83
C PRO A 112 11.86 -15.77 -6.36
N ALA A 113 11.68 -16.28 -5.14
CA ALA A 113 12.48 -17.41 -4.68
C ALA A 113 12.23 -18.63 -5.59
N PRO A 114 13.27 -19.30 -6.10
CA PRO A 114 13.08 -20.47 -6.95
C PRO A 114 12.39 -21.60 -6.18
N PRO A 115 11.67 -22.51 -6.88
CA PRO A 115 11.09 -23.70 -6.26
C PRO A 115 12.13 -24.48 -5.46
N ARG A 116 11.74 -24.97 -4.29
CA ARG A 116 12.63 -25.72 -3.40
C ARG A 116 12.71 -27.18 -3.86
N PRO A 117 13.91 -27.74 -4.11
CA PRO A 117 14.07 -29.16 -4.35
C PRO A 117 13.68 -29.98 -3.10
N PRO A 118 12.98 -31.12 -3.27
CA PRO A 118 12.73 -32.05 -2.17
C PRO A 118 14.02 -32.44 -1.44
N GLY A 119 13.94 -32.64 -0.12
CA GLY A 119 15.08 -33.08 0.69
C GLY A 119 16.11 -31.99 1.04
N THR A 120 15.94 -30.74 0.58
CA THR A 120 16.83 -29.64 1.00
C THR A 120 16.74 -29.44 2.51
N ILE A 121 17.86 -29.29 3.21
CA ILE A 121 17.95 -29.02 4.66
C ILE A 121 18.05 -27.50 4.90
N GLY A 122 17.41 -27.00 5.97
CA GLY A 122 17.50 -25.59 6.40
C GLY A 122 16.33 -24.69 5.97
N ARG A 123 16.33 -23.43 6.44
CA ARG A 123 15.21 -22.48 6.25
C ARG A 123 14.91 -22.23 4.76
N PRO A 124 13.63 -22.20 4.34
CA PRO A 124 13.26 -21.83 2.97
C PRO A 124 13.80 -20.44 2.59
N ARG A 125 14.31 -20.31 1.37
CA ARG A 125 14.65 -19.01 0.78
C ARG A 125 13.35 -18.22 0.60
N THR A 126 13.36 -16.95 0.99
CA THR A 126 12.22 -16.04 0.82
C THR A 126 12.38 -15.09 -0.36
N LYS A 127 13.58 -15.03 -0.96
CA LYS A 127 13.96 -14.13 -2.07
C LYS A 127 14.85 -14.87 -3.06
N GLY A 128 14.76 -14.51 -4.33
CA GLY A 128 15.63 -14.96 -5.41
C GLY A 128 16.87 -14.07 -5.58
N VAL A 129 17.37 -13.98 -6.81
CA VAL A 129 18.54 -13.18 -7.17
C VAL A 129 18.25 -11.69 -6.97
N ARG A 130 19.22 -10.94 -6.48
CA ARG A 130 19.10 -9.48 -6.33
C ARG A 130 19.07 -8.82 -7.71
N ARG A 131 18.08 -7.96 -7.94
CA ARG A 131 17.91 -7.17 -9.15
C ARG A 131 18.62 -5.81 -9.03
N PRO A 132 18.94 -5.13 -10.14
CA PRO A 132 19.38 -3.74 -10.11
C PRO A 132 18.37 -2.86 -9.35
N THR A 133 18.87 -1.84 -8.66
CA THR A 133 17.98 -0.85 -8.03
C THR A 133 17.29 -0.02 -9.11
N LEU A 134 16.15 0.61 -8.78
CA LEU A 134 15.48 1.49 -9.74
C LEU A 134 16.36 2.66 -10.16
N ALA A 135 17.21 3.17 -9.26
CA ALA A 135 18.21 4.18 -9.60
C ALA A 135 19.22 3.69 -10.66
N GLN A 136 19.65 2.43 -10.60
CA GLN A 136 20.52 1.82 -11.61
C GLN A 136 19.78 1.62 -12.93
N THR A 137 18.55 1.10 -12.87
CA THR A 137 17.71 0.89 -14.05
C THR A 137 17.43 2.20 -14.78
N LEU A 138 17.12 3.29 -14.07
CA LEU A 138 16.90 4.60 -14.67
C LEU A 138 18.14 5.10 -15.42
N LYS A 139 19.33 4.95 -14.84
CA LYS A 139 20.59 5.31 -15.51
C LYS A 139 20.82 4.55 -16.81
N LEU A 140 20.46 3.26 -16.83
CA LEU A 140 20.57 2.41 -18.02
C LEU A 140 19.58 2.80 -19.13
N LEU A 141 18.42 3.37 -18.77
CA LEU A 141 17.41 3.80 -19.73
C LEU A 141 17.61 5.23 -20.25
N SER A 142 18.44 6.02 -19.57
CA SER A 142 18.71 7.41 -19.90
C SER A 142 20.01 7.62 -20.71
N GLY A 143 20.71 6.55 -21.07
CA GLY A 143 21.90 6.56 -21.93
C GLY A 143 21.57 6.09 -23.33
#